data_AF-A0A0L8HDV1-F1
#
_entry.id   AF-A0A0L8HDV1-F1
#
_cell.length_a   1.000
_cell.length_b   1.000
_cell.length_c   1.000
_cell.angle_alpha   90.00
_cell.angle_beta   90.00
_cell.angle_gamma   90.00
#
_symmetry.space_group_name_H-M   'P 1'
#
loop_
_entity.id
_entity.type
_entity.pdbx_description
1 polymer ?
#
loop_
_entity_poly.entity_id
_entity_poly.type
_entity_poly.pdbx_seq_one_letter_code
_entity_poly.pdbx_strand_id
1 'polypeptide(L)'
;GEGKTALLECLMKKSGEHFQNSLGLNTYKWVLERSAKSLFSFDEIASITFNVWEFSQAKTFRPIHHSFITPNSLYLLVWDLRKKVENLKQWLQSIEAKAPRSYVIIVGTFLDQVQDKKCSYLKSVESKIDKYLKNSTYSLHIVKFMGISSKTQTGIKELIAEIYNIASEMKDAKNNRTKLLDRKVPQSYISLAKKIQGIHQNLHIYMPALYIFEHRMMEIIEGIEGNDIKTPEELHKASLFLSEIGVIVYHISNDSAMYFFNPSWLCDTLGKIFTDEEIHGFINNSCVLHLKKADRVFKRIFKETSWCYIKLLERFEIAMKLKKDLLLIPSLLPTEPLGKYMDSEGKRVSHLYKMSYIPDNFWNYLIIRIMLSMERFSEKNALISRKSSLLNNRQQSQRYVF
;
A
#
# COMPACT_ATOMS: atom_id res chain seq x y z
N GLY A 1 -4.40 21.54 2.85
CA GLY A 1 -3.92 20.30 2.20
C GLY A 1 -3.30 20.64 0.85
N GLU A 2 -2.70 19.66 0.18
CA GLU A 2 -2.02 19.80 -1.13
C GLU A 2 -2.99 19.83 -2.34
N GLY A 3 -4.30 19.92 -2.11
CA GLY A 3 -5.30 20.05 -3.18
C GLY A 3 -5.74 18.75 -3.87
N LYS A 4 -5.41 17.56 -3.32
CA LYS A 4 -5.80 16.24 -3.89
C LYS A 4 -7.30 16.10 -4.14
N THR A 5 -8.12 16.29 -3.11
CA THR A 5 -9.57 16.11 -3.19
C THR A 5 -10.20 17.10 -4.17
N ALA A 6 -9.83 18.37 -4.07
CA ALA A 6 -10.27 19.41 -5.01
C ALA A 6 -9.85 19.11 -6.46
N LEU A 7 -8.67 18.54 -6.69
CA LEU A 7 -8.25 18.08 -8.01
C LEU A 7 -9.14 16.94 -8.51
N LEU A 8 -9.38 15.92 -7.69
CA LEU A 8 -10.22 14.77 -8.06
C LEU A 8 -11.66 15.18 -8.40
N GLU A 9 -12.25 16.08 -7.63
CA GLU A 9 -13.56 16.68 -7.93
C GLU A 9 -13.58 17.32 -9.32
N CYS A 10 -12.53 18.08 -9.67
CA CYS A 10 -12.40 18.72 -10.98
C CYS A 10 -12.21 17.70 -12.11
N LEU A 11 -11.41 16.65 -11.89
CA LEU A 11 -11.15 15.61 -12.90
C LEU A 11 -12.40 14.78 -13.20
N MET A 12 -13.14 14.40 -12.16
CA MET A 12 -14.29 13.52 -12.28
C MET A 12 -15.58 14.28 -12.63
N LYS A 13 -15.56 15.62 -12.62
CA LYS A 13 -16.74 16.49 -12.82
C LYS A 13 -17.91 16.14 -11.89
N LYS A 14 -17.63 15.51 -10.74
CA LYS A 14 -18.62 15.16 -9.73
C LYS A 14 -18.62 16.25 -8.68
N SER A 15 -19.58 17.17 -8.78
CA SER A 15 -19.97 18.03 -7.68
C SER A 15 -20.97 17.29 -6.79
N GLY A 16 -20.56 16.84 -5.61
CA GLY A 16 -21.50 16.50 -4.55
C GLY A 16 -22.09 15.08 -4.49
N GLU A 17 -21.53 14.08 -5.17
CA GLU A 17 -21.73 12.71 -4.67
C GLU A 17 -20.95 12.58 -3.36
N HIS A 18 -21.60 12.02 -2.32
CA HIS A 18 -20.98 11.80 -1.01
C HIS A 18 -19.66 11.05 -1.16
N PHE A 19 -18.56 11.80 -1.22
CA PHE A 19 -17.23 11.29 -0.97
C PHE A 19 -17.33 10.55 0.37
N GLN A 20 -17.26 9.22 0.33
CA GLN A 20 -17.16 8.45 1.57
C GLN A 20 -15.90 8.96 2.25
N ASN A 21 -16.08 9.71 3.34
CA ASN A 21 -14.98 10.35 4.06
C ASN A 21 -14.29 9.30 4.93
N SER A 22 -13.59 8.36 4.30
CA SER A 22 -12.62 7.53 5.01
C SER A 22 -11.46 8.43 5.46
N LEU A 23 -10.85 8.09 6.59
CA LEU A 23 -9.78 8.91 7.15
C LEU A 23 -8.45 8.68 6.42
N GLY A 24 -8.24 7.45 5.95
CA GLY A 24 -6.99 6.98 5.36
C GLY A 24 -6.97 6.88 3.84
N LEU A 25 -8.00 6.29 3.21
CA LEU A 25 -7.98 5.94 1.79
C LEU A 25 -9.37 6.00 1.16
N ASN A 26 -9.64 7.00 0.32
CA ASN A 26 -10.89 7.03 -0.43
C ASN A 26 -10.75 6.27 -1.75
N THR A 27 -11.82 5.58 -2.17
CA THR A 27 -11.85 4.82 -3.43
C THR A 27 -12.97 5.30 -4.33
N TYR A 28 -12.68 5.47 -5.62
CA TYR A 28 -13.64 5.93 -6.63
C TYR A 28 -13.54 5.13 -7.91
N LYS A 29 -14.62 5.12 -8.69
CA LYS A 29 -14.63 4.61 -10.05
C LYS A 29 -14.74 5.77 -11.02
N TRP A 30 -13.81 5.87 -11.96
CA TRP A 30 -13.80 6.94 -12.96
C TRP A 30 -13.70 6.33 -14.36
N VAL A 31 -14.64 6.67 -15.23
CA VAL A 31 -14.63 6.25 -16.64
C VAL A 31 -14.25 7.47 -17.47
N LEU A 32 -13.21 7.31 -18.30
CA LEU A 32 -12.70 8.34 -19.17
C LEU A 32 -12.92 7.91 -20.62
N GLU A 33 -13.78 8.64 -21.32
CA GLU A 33 -14.09 8.42 -22.73
C GLU A 33 -13.08 9.14 -23.63
N ARG A 34 -12.84 8.58 -24.81
CA ARG A 34 -11.99 9.21 -25.83
C ARG A 34 -12.53 10.58 -26.23
N SER A 35 -11.63 11.55 -26.39
CA SER A 35 -12.00 12.87 -26.91
C SER A 35 -12.33 12.79 -28.41
N ALA A 36 -13.49 13.34 -28.80
CA ALA A 36 -13.97 13.37 -30.20
C ALA A 36 -13.03 14.05 -31.22
N LYS A 37 -11.96 14.73 -30.79
CA LYS A 37 -10.98 15.35 -31.69
C LYS A 37 -9.98 14.35 -32.32
N SER A 38 -10.00 13.10 -31.88
CA SER A 38 -9.20 12.00 -32.42
C SER A 38 -10.14 10.93 -32.96
N LEU A 39 -10.75 11.12 -34.14
CA LEU A 39 -11.75 10.19 -34.71
C LEU A 39 -11.24 9.43 -35.95
N PHE A 40 -9.95 9.57 -36.30
CA PHE A 40 -9.39 9.03 -37.55
C PHE A 40 -8.56 7.75 -37.38
N SER A 41 -8.52 7.13 -36.19
CA SER A 41 -7.90 5.81 -35.99
C SER A 41 -8.92 4.79 -35.46
N PHE A 42 -9.17 3.75 -36.27
CA PHE A 42 -10.18 2.70 -36.07
C PHE A 42 -9.78 1.63 -35.04
N ASP A 43 -8.53 1.63 -34.56
CA ASP A 43 -7.96 0.58 -33.68
C ASP A 43 -7.79 0.99 -32.21
N GLU A 44 -8.34 2.13 -31.80
CA GLU A 44 -8.07 2.69 -30.46
C GLU A 44 -9.21 2.49 -29.46
N ILE A 45 -8.81 2.25 -28.20
CA ILE A 45 -9.66 2.02 -27.02
C ILE A 45 -10.74 3.11 -26.92
N ALA A 46 -12.01 2.73 -26.77
CA ALA A 46 -13.13 3.69 -26.72
C ALA A 46 -13.25 4.43 -25.37
N SER A 47 -12.98 3.71 -24.27
CA SER A 47 -13.03 4.25 -22.91
C SER A 47 -12.11 3.46 -21.99
N ILE A 48 -11.55 4.13 -20.99
CA ILE A 48 -10.72 3.51 -19.94
C ILE A 48 -11.45 3.65 -18.60
N THR A 49 -11.54 2.56 -17.84
CA THR A 49 -12.09 2.57 -16.47
C THR A 49 -10.95 2.55 -15.47
N PHE A 50 -10.91 3.55 -14.60
CA PHE A 50 -9.95 3.69 -13.50
C PHE A 50 -10.63 3.36 -12.17
N ASN A 51 -9.94 2.56 -11.35
CA ASN A 51 -10.20 2.48 -9.91
C ASN A 51 -9.22 3.46 -9.23
N VAL A 52 -9.74 4.60 -8.79
CA VAL A 52 -8.95 5.72 -8.26
C VAL A 52 -8.84 5.59 -6.75
N TRP A 53 -7.61 5.58 -6.26
CA TRP A 53 -7.28 5.49 -4.84
C TRP A 53 -6.67 6.83 -4.38
N GLU A 54 -7.34 7.51 -3.45
CA GLU A 54 -6.89 8.77 -2.87
C GLU A 54 -6.34 8.55 -1.45
N PHE A 55 -5.01 8.57 -1.33
CA PHE A 55 -4.35 8.50 -0.04
C PHE A 55 -4.46 9.81 0.76
N SER A 56 -4.83 9.67 2.03
CA SER A 56 -4.83 10.74 3.02
C SER A 56 -3.47 11.42 3.10
N GLN A 57 -3.47 12.71 3.45
CA GLN A 57 -2.24 13.47 3.68
C GLN A 57 -1.81 13.43 5.16
N ALA A 58 -2.62 12.82 6.02
CA ALA A 58 -2.30 12.69 7.43
C ALA A 58 -1.08 11.77 7.60
N LYS A 59 -0.05 12.27 8.29
CA LYS A 59 1.20 11.54 8.55
C LYS A 59 0.97 10.24 9.33
N THR A 60 -0.13 10.15 10.09
CA THR A 60 -0.53 8.96 10.84
C THR A 60 -0.78 7.73 9.96
N PHE A 61 -1.24 7.91 8.72
CA PHE A 61 -1.49 6.81 7.78
C PHE A 61 -0.28 6.43 6.93
N ARG A 62 0.83 7.17 7.04
CA ARG A 62 2.04 6.94 6.24
C ARG A 62 2.61 5.52 6.39
N PRO A 63 2.63 4.90 7.58
CA PRO A 63 3.06 3.51 7.74
C PRO A 63 2.19 2.52 6.96
N ILE A 64 0.92 2.87 6.73
CA ILE A 64 -0.09 2.00 6.11
C ILE A 64 -0.09 2.11 4.59
N HIS A 65 0.10 3.31 4.03
CA HIS A 65 0.00 3.57 2.58
C HIS A 65 0.85 2.63 1.72
N HIS A 66 2.01 2.21 2.21
CA HIS A 66 2.91 1.28 1.52
C HIS A 66 2.24 -0.06 1.16
N SER A 67 1.22 -0.48 1.92
CA SER A 67 0.47 -1.71 1.69
C SER A 67 -0.47 -1.64 0.48
N PHE A 68 -0.70 -0.43 -0.03
CA PHE A 68 -1.65 -0.13 -1.10
C PHE A 68 -0.97 0.38 -2.38
N ILE A 69 0.37 0.40 -2.40
CA ILE A 69 1.16 0.74 -3.60
C ILE A 69 1.35 -0.55 -4.41
N THR A 70 0.80 -0.58 -5.64
CA THR A 70 0.83 -1.74 -6.54
C THR A 70 1.50 -1.43 -7.88
N PRO A 71 2.15 -2.41 -8.53
CA PRO A 71 2.63 -2.25 -9.91
C PRO A 71 1.46 -2.09 -10.88
N ASN A 72 1.76 -1.73 -12.14
CA ASN A 72 0.75 -1.51 -13.20
C ASN A 72 -0.29 -0.43 -12.88
N SER A 73 0.06 0.49 -11.97
CA SER A 73 -0.75 1.65 -11.61
C SER A 73 -0.18 2.95 -12.16
N LEU A 74 -1.07 3.89 -12.50
CA LEU A 74 -0.70 5.27 -12.82
C LEU A 74 -0.75 6.11 -11.55
N TYR A 75 0.38 6.68 -11.16
CA TYR A 75 0.49 7.51 -9.96
C TYR A 75 0.41 9.00 -10.30
N LEU A 76 -0.54 9.70 -9.68
CA LEU A 76 -0.58 11.16 -9.67
C LEU A 76 0.08 11.67 -8.40
N LEU A 77 1.29 12.22 -8.52
CA LEU A 77 1.98 12.83 -7.40
C LEU A 77 1.60 14.31 -7.28
N VAL A 78 0.55 14.57 -6.51
CA VAL A 78 -0.02 15.90 -6.29
C VAL A 78 0.77 16.63 -5.20
N TRP A 79 1.22 17.84 -5.50
CA TRP A 79 2.03 18.66 -4.62
C TRP A 79 1.70 20.15 -4.76
N ASP A 80 1.75 20.87 -3.65
CA ASP A 80 1.51 22.32 -3.61
C ASP A 80 2.72 23.08 -4.15
N LEU A 81 2.54 23.82 -5.26
CA LEU A 81 3.61 24.59 -5.92
C LEU A 81 4.31 25.59 -4.98
N ARG A 82 3.65 26.03 -3.91
CA ARG A 82 4.23 26.98 -2.94
C ARG A 82 5.22 26.32 -1.98
N LYS A 83 5.25 24.98 -1.92
CA LYS A 83 6.15 24.22 -1.06
C LYS A 83 7.49 23.95 -1.75
N LYS A 84 8.34 23.17 -1.09
CA LYS A 84 9.64 22.71 -1.58
C LYS A 84 9.50 21.46 -2.43
N VAL A 85 10.20 21.39 -3.57
CA VAL A 85 10.19 20.25 -4.52
C VAL A 85 10.71 18.98 -3.85
N GLU A 86 11.60 19.13 -2.86
CA GLU A 86 12.17 18.08 -2.05
C GLU A 86 11.11 17.24 -1.32
N ASN A 87 9.89 17.77 -1.11
CA ASN A 87 8.79 17.02 -0.52
C ASN A 87 8.31 15.85 -1.39
N LEU A 88 8.58 15.89 -2.70
CA LEU A 88 8.27 14.82 -3.65
C LEU A 88 9.16 13.59 -3.45
N LYS A 89 10.38 13.79 -2.93
CA LYS A 89 11.42 12.76 -2.78
C LYS A 89 10.90 11.49 -2.11
N GLN A 90 10.37 11.65 -0.90
CA GLN A 90 9.88 10.54 -0.08
C GLN A 90 8.78 9.72 -0.78
N TRP A 91 7.91 10.37 -1.57
CA TRP A 91 6.84 9.70 -2.28
C TRP A 91 7.34 8.95 -3.51
N LEU A 92 8.21 9.57 -4.31
CA LEU A 92 8.85 8.90 -5.45
C LEU A 92 9.63 7.66 -4.98
N GLN A 93 10.36 7.79 -3.87
CA GLN A 93 11.09 6.68 -3.24
C GLN A 93 10.16 5.58 -2.72
N SER A 94 9.00 5.94 -2.18
CA SER A 94 8.02 4.95 -1.71
C SER A 94 7.39 4.17 -2.86
N ILE A 95 7.08 4.85 -3.98
CA ILE A 95 6.55 4.22 -5.19
C ILE A 95 7.62 3.32 -5.82
N GLU A 96 8.85 3.80 -5.99
CA GLU A 96 9.96 3.02 -6.54
C GLU A 96 10.22 1.73 -5.75
N ALA A 97 10.17 1.81 -4.41
CA ALA A 97 10.45 0.67 -3.55
C ALA A 97 9.39 -0.45 -3.65
N LYS A 98 8.14 -0.14 -4.03
CA LYS A 98 7.04 -1.12 -4.11
C LYS A 98 6.60 -1.48 -5.51
N ALA A 99 6.62 -0.50 -6.39
CA ALA A 99 6.06 -0.57 -7.72
C ALA A 99 7.07 0.03 -8.71
N PRO A 100 8.27 -0.59 -8.84
CA PRO A 100 9.26 -0.15 -9.82
C PRO A 100 8.65 -0.16 -11.23
N ARG A 101 9.15 0.71 -12.12
CA ARG A 101 8.61 0.91 -13.48
C ARG A 101 7.18 1.44 -13.56
N SER A 102 6.61 1.90 -12.45
CA SER A 102 5.30 2.55 -12.52
C SER A 102 5.38 3.90 -13.22
N TYR A 103 4.26 4.30 -13.81
CA TYR A 103 4.12 5.59 -14.48
C TYR A 103 3.71 6.65 -13.47
N VAL A 104 4.37 7.81 -13.50
CA VAL A 104 4.12 8.90 -12.57
C VAL A 104 3.94 10.22 -13.32
N ILE A 105 2.86 10.93 -13.00
CA ILE A 105 2.64 12.32 -13.39
C ILE A 105 2.80 13.19 -12.15
N ILE A 106 3.67 14.19 -12.22
CA ILE A 106 3.85 15.16 -11.12
C ILE A 106 2.89 16.32 -11.36
N VAL A 107 2.00 16.55 -10.42
CA VAL A 107 0.94 17.58 -10.54
C VAL A 107 1.16 18.66 -9.49
N GLY A 108 1.53 19.85 -9.95
CA GLY A 108 1.68 21.04 -9.11
C GLY A 108 0.37 21.79 -8.94
N THR A 109 -0.20 21.83 -7.74
CA THR A 109 -1.47 22.53 -7.45
C THR A 109 -1.26 23.97 -7.01
N PHE A 110 -2.36 24.73 -6.91
CA PHE A 110 -2.39 26.15 -6.53
C PHE A 110 -1.63 27.08 -7.48
N LEU A 111 -1.63 26.77 -8.78
CA LEU A 111 -0.99 27.62 -9.79
C LEU A 111 -1.50 29.08 -9.75
N ASP A 112 -2.76 29.29 -9.40
CA ASP A 112 -3.38 30.62 -9.25
C ASP A 112 -2.74 31.49 -8.17
N GLN A 113 -2.03 30.89 -7.22
CA GLN A 113 -1.43 31.54 -6.05
C GLN A 113 0.07 31.78 -6.17
N VAL A 114 0.68 31.35 -7.27
CA VAL A 114 2.08 31.62 -7.55
C VAL A 114 2.20 33.00 -8.18
N GLN A 115 3.07 33.85 -7.63
CA GLN A 115 3.19 35.27 -7.99
C GLN A 115 3.55 35.48 -9.48
N ASP A 116 4.37 34.59 -10.04
CA ASP A 116 4.74 34.63 -11.45
C ASP A 116 3.86 33.63 -12.22
N LYS A 117 2.69 34.10 -12.69
CA LYS A 117 1.75 33.34 -13.52
C LYS A 117 2.30 33.00 -14.91
N LYS A 118 3.53 33.41 -15.23
CA LYS A 118 4.20 33.16 -16.51
C LYS A 118 4.93 31.81 -16.49
N CYS A 119 5.18 31.27 -17.69
CA CYS A 119 5.94 30.03 -17.91
C CYS A 119 7.32 29.98 -17.23
N SER A 120 7.92 31.11 -16.83
CA SER A 120 9.24 31.20 -16.18
C SER A 120 9.34 30.40 -14.89
N TYR A 121 8.37 30.55 -13.98
CA TYR A 121 8.41 29.83 -12.70
C TYR A 121 8.23 28.32 -12.91
N LEU A 122 7.27 27.91 -13.73
CA LEU A 122 7.03 26.49 -14.03
C LEU A 122 8.25 25.86 -14.70
N LYS A 123 8.91 26.54 -15.64
CA LYS A 123 10.17 26.07 -16.25
C LYS A 123 11.30 25.92 -15.23
N SER A 124 11.37 26.81 -14.24
CA SER A 124 12.35 26.71 -13.15
C SER A 124 12.06 25.50 -12.26
N VAL A 125 10.79 25.26 -11.91
CA VAL A 125 10.36 24.08 -11.15
C VAL A 125 10.63 22.80 -11.93
N GLU A 126 10.28 22.78 -13.22
CA GLU A 126 10.55 21.66 -14.14
C GLU A 126 12.05 21.35 -14.21
N SER A 127 12.89 22.38 -14.37
CA SER A 127 14.35 22.20 -14.35
C SER A 127 14.88 21.63 -13.02
N LYS A 128 14.27 22.01 -11.88
CA LYS A 128 14.62 21.46 -10.57
C LYS A 128 14.19 20.00 -10.45
N ILE A 129 13.01 19.65 -10.94
CA ILE A 129 12.52 18.27 -11.01
C ILE A 129 13.48 17.46 -11.90
N ASP A 130 13.78 17.92 -13.11
CA ASP A 130 14.70 17.22 -14.03
C ASP A 130 16.08 17.00 -13.43
N LYS A 131 16.66 18.01 -12.78
CA LYS A 131 17.94 17.88 -12.09
C LYS A 131 17.85 16.85 -10.96
N TYR A 132 16.75 16.87 -10.22
CA TYR A 132 16.49 15.92 -9.15
C TYR A 132 16.36 14.48 -9.70
N LEU A 133 15.68 14.29 -10.82
CA LEU A 133 15.49 12.99 -11.48
C LEU A 133 16.77 12.46 -12.11
N LYS A 134 17.57 13.31 -12.77
CA LYS A 134 18.88 12.92 -13.34
C LYS A 134 19.86 12.45 -12.28
N ASN A 135 19.79 13.03 -11.08
CA ASN A 135 20.64 12.65 -9.96
C ASN A 135 20.16 11.37 -9.24
N SER A 136 19.06 10.77 -9.69
CA SER A 136 18.45 9.60 -9.08
C SER A 136 18.39 8.44 -10.06
N THR A 137 18.61 7.22 -9.57
CA THR A 137 18.50 5.99 -10.35
C THR A 137 17.10 5.38 -10.19
N TYR A 138 16.05 6.18 -10.37
CA TYR A 138 14.68 5.66 -10.31
C TYR A 138 14.38 4.87 -11.57
N SER A 139 13.76 3.70 -11.41
CA SER A 139 13.18 2.92 -12.51
C SER A 139 11.78 3.39 -12.91
N LEU A 140 11.20 4.35 -12.18
CA LEU A 140 9.92 4.98 -12.49
C LEU A 140 9.91 5.66 -13.87
N HIS A 141 8.79 5.54 -14.57
CA HIS A 141 8.49 6.31 -15.77
C HIS A 141 7.83 7.62 -15.37
N ILE A 142 8.65 8.62 -15.03
CA ILE A 142 8.13 9.97 -14.75
C ILE A 142 7.88 10.65 -16.09
N VAL A 143 6.59 10.76 -16.44
CA VAL A 143 6.19 11.12 -17.79
C VAL A 143 6.18 12.63 -17.98
N LYS A 144 5.64 13.37 -17.01
CA LYS A 144 5.37 14.79 -17.17
C LYS A 144 5.19 15.51 -15.84
N PHE A 145 5.57 16.78 -15.82
CA PHE A 145 5.19 17.75 -14.81
C PHE A 145 4.09 18.68 -15.37
N MET A 146 3.03 18.90 -14.58
CA MET A 146 1.92 19.79 -14.97
C MET A 146 1.52 20.69 -13.80
N GLY A 147 1.60 22.01 -14.00
CA GLY A 147 1.05 23.00 -13.08
C GLY A 147 -0.44 23.23 -13.35
N ILE A 148 -1.27 23.18 -12.31
CA ILE A 148 -2.72 23.29 -12.42
C ILE A 148 -3.32 24.18 -11.33
N SER A 149 -4.54 24.65 -11.56
CA SER A 149 -5.36 25.25 -10.51
C SER A 149 -6.78 24.69 -10.55
N SER A 150 -7.19 24.02 -9.47
CA SER A 150 -8.58 23.60 -9.26
C SER A 150 -9.54 24.80 -9.15
N LYS A 151 -9.05 25.97 -8.71
CA LYS A 151 -9.87 27.17 -8.55
C LYS A 151 -10.21 27.81 -9.90
N THR A 152 -9.23 27.97 -10.78
CA THR A 152 -9.42 28.59 -12.11
C THR A 152 -9.67 27.57 -13.21
N GLN A 153 -9.69 26.26 -12.89
CA GLN A 153 -9.79 25.14 -13.83
C GLN A 153 -8.65 25.09 -14.87
N THR A 154 -7.56 25.81 -14.63
CA THR A 154 -6.40 25.88 -15.53
C THR A 154 -5.62 24.57 -15.48
N GLY A 155 -5.31 23.99 -16.64
CA GLY A 155 -4.51 22.76 -16.75
C GLY A 155 -5.29 21.46 -16.54
N ILE A 156 -6.56 21.52 -16.12
CA ILE A 156 -7.36 20.33 -15.80
C ILE A 156 -7.71 19.53 -17.06
N LYS A 157 -8.09 20.20 -18.16
CA LYS A 157 -8.45 19.52 -19.42
C LYS A 157 -7.23 18.85 -20.05
N GLU A 158 -6.08 19.54 -20.00
CA GLU A 158 -4.80 19.01 -20.46
C GLU A 158 -4.39 17.79 -19.62
N LEU A 159 -4.56 17.85 -18.30
CA LEU A 159 -4.26 16.74 -17.41
C LEU A 159 -5.16 15.51 -17.68
N ILE A 160 -6.46 15.70 -17.94
CA ILE A 160 -7.37 14.60 -18.32
C ILE A 160 -6.90 13.92 -19.61
N ALA A 161 -6.53 14.72 -20.63
CA ALA A 161 -6.02 14.20 -21.89
C ALA A 161 -4.70 13.44 -21.70
N GLU A 162 -3.80 13.96 -20.87
CA GLU A 162 -2.52 13.32 -20.55
C GLU A 162 -2.71 11.99 -19.80
N ILE A 163 -3.60 11.95 -18.80
CA ILE A 163 -3.94 10.72 -18.07
C ILE A 163 -4.45 9.65 -19.04
N TYR A 164 -5.34 10.02 -19.96
CA TYR A 164 -5.85 9.09 -20.97
C TYR A 164 -4.74 8.56 -21.88
N ASN A 165 -3.95 9.46 -22.47
CA ASN A 165 -2.86 9.11 -23.39
C ASN A 165 -1.81 8.22 -22.73
N ILE A 166 -1.45 8.51 -21.47
CA ILE A 166 -0.50 7.68 -20.73
C ILE A 166 -1.14 6.31 -20.48
N ALA A 167 -2.35 6.25 -19.94
CA ALA A 167 -3.02 5.00 -19.63
C ALA A 167 -3.19 4.10 -20.87
N SER A 168 -3.42 4.67 -22.06
CA SER A 168 -3.50 3.92 -23.32
C SER A 168 -2.16 3.38 -23.82
N GLU A 169 -1.04 3.99 -23.41
CA GLU A 169 0.33 3.63 -23.84
C GLU A 169 1.14 2.92 -22.75
N MET A 170 0.62 2.83 -21.53
CA MET A 170 1.26 2.16 -20.41
C MET A 170 1.58 0.70 -20.75
N LYS A 171 2.81 0.29 -20.46
CA LYS A 171 3.28 -1.09 -20.66
C LYS A 171 3.10 -1.91 -19.39
N ASP A 172 2.94 -3.23 -19.55
CA ASP A 172 2.90 -4.14 -18.40
C ASP A 172 4.29 -4.18 -17.73
N ALA A 173 4.36 -3.90 -16.42
CA ALA A 173 5.59 -3.89 -15.65
C ALA A 173 6.31 -5.25 -15.61
N LYS A 174 5.55 -6.36 -15.75
CA LYS A 174 6.11 -7.72 -15.88
C LYS A 174 6.62 -7.97 -17.29
N ASN A 175 5.95 -7.42 -18.30
CA ASN A 175 6.26 -7.63 -19.71
C ASN A 175 6.25 -6.29 -20.49
N ASN A 176 7.39 -5.60 -20.48
CA ASN A 176 7.59 -4.29 -21.12
C ASN A 176 7.42 -4.27 -22.67
N ARG A 177 6.99 -5.37 -23.29
CA ARG A 177 6.77 -5.47 -24.74
C ARG A 177 5.34 -5.12 -25.14
N THR A 178 4.36 -5.40 -24.28
CA THR A 178 2.94 -5.26 -24.59
C THR A 178 2.31 -4.12 -23.78
N LYS A 179 1.35 -3.42 -24.37
CA LYS A 179 0.53 -2.45 -23.63
C LYS A 179 -0.28 -3.19 -22.57
N LEU A 180 -0.48 -2.54 -21.43
CA LEU A 180 -1.22 -3.10 -20.31
C LEU A 180 -2.68 -3.39 -20.68
N LEU A 181 -3.30 -2.50 -21.45
CA LEU A 181 -4.70 -2.63 -21.87
C LEU A 181 -4.92 -3.63 -23.01
N ASP A 182 -3.87 -4.05 -23.71
CA ASP A 182 -3.95 -5.11 -24.73
C ASP A 182 -3.90 -6.52 -24.11
N ARG A 183 -3.69 -6.62 -22.79
CA ARG A 183 -3.60 -7.90 -22.08
C ARG A 183 -4.96 -8.59 -22.09
N LYS A 184 -5.04 -9.72 -22.80
CA LYS A 184 -6.19 -10.62 -22.75
C LYS A 184 -6.30 -11.26 -21.37
N VAL A 185 -7.50 -11.23 -20.80
CA VAL A 185 -7.82 -11.87 -19.51
C VAL A 185 -9.08 -12.72 -19.64
N PRO A 186 -9.22 -13.80 -18.85
CA PRO A 186 -10.43 -14.61 -18.84
C PRO A 186 -11.68 -13.79 -18.48
N GLN A 187 -12.80 -14.08 -19.14
CA GLN A 187 -14.07 -13.40 -18.90
C GLN A 187 -14.58 -13.62 -17.47
N SER A 188 -14.24 -14.74 -16.85
CA SER A 188 -14.53 -15.04 -15.45
C SER A 188 -13.91 -14.03 -14.49
N TYR A 189 -12.73 -13.48 -14.79
CA TYR A 189 -12.04 -12.52 -13.92
C TYR A 189 -12.83 -11.20 -13.87
N ILE A 190 -13.33 -10.77 -15.03
CA ILE A 190 -14.18 -9.58 -15.15
C ILE A 190 -15.54 -9.82 -14.49
N SER A 191 -16.12 -11.01 -14.67
CA SER A 191 -17.40 -11.38 -14.05
C SER A 191 -17.31 -11.40 -12.52
N LEU A 192 -16.21 -11.94 -11.99
CA LEU A 192 -15.89 -11.93 -10.56
C LEU A 192 -15.68 -10.50 -10.04
N ALA A 193 -14.96 -9.65 -10.78
CA ALA A 193 -14.81 -8.23 -10.42
C ALA A 193 -16.17 -7.53 -10.29
N LYS A 194 -17.08 -7.76 -11.25
CA LYS A 194 -18.45 -7.21 -11.23
C LYS A 194 -19.26 -7.74 -10.05
N LYS A 195 -19.19 -9.05 -9.77
CA LYS A 195 -19.87 -9.67 -8.62
C LYS A 195 -19.42 -9.06 -7.30
N ILE A 196 -18.11 -8.89 -7.10
CA ILE A 196 -17.53 -8.28 -5.89
C ILE A 196 -17.95 -6.80 -5.76
N GLN A 197 -17.94 -6.04 -6.85
CA GLN A 197 -18.43 -4.66 -6.86
C GLN A 197 -19.92 -4.57 -6.47
N GLY A 198 -20.75 -5.52 -6.95
CA GLY A 198 -22.16 -5.60 -6.56
C GLY A 198 -22.35 -5.97 -5.09
N ILE A 199 -21.51 -6.87 -4.54
CA ILE A 199 -21.48 -7.13 -3.09
C ILE A 199 -21.16 -5.83 -2.36
N HIS A 200 -20.15 -5.08 -2.82
CA HIS A 200 -19.72 -3.83 -2.20
C HIS A 200 -20.83 -2.80 -2.01
N GLN A 201 -21.67 -2.60 -3.03
CA GLN A 201 -22.79 -1.68 -2.96
C GLN A 201 -23.87 -2.11 -1.94
N ASN A 202 -23.98 -3.42 -1.70
CA ASN A 202 -24.93 -4.01 -0.75
C ASN A 202 -24.35 -4.20 0.67
N LEU A 203 -23.08 -3.86 0.91
CA LEU A 203 -22.37 -4.11 2.18
C LEU A 203 -22.89 -3.28 3.36
N HIS A 204 -23.77 -2.29 3.14
CA HIS A 204 -24.47 -1.62 4.23
C HIS A 204 -25.36 -2.55 5.07
N ILE A 205 -25.66 -3.77 4.59
CA ILE A 205 -26.70 -4.63 5.18
C ILE A 205 -26.16 -5.93 5.82
N TYR A 206 -25.02 -6.52 5.38
CA TYR A 206 -24.77 -7.95 5.67
C TYR A 206 -23.41 -8.42 6.22
N MET A 207 -22.35 -7.61 6.33
CA MET A 207 -21.02 -8.17 6.69
C MET A 207 -20.30 -7.36 7.79
N PRO A 208 -20.15 -7.91 9.02
CA PRO A 208 -19.32 -7.32 10.07
C PRO A 208 -17.80 -7.45 9.81
N ALA A 209 -17.38 -8.35 8.90
CA ALA A 209 -15.98 -8.53 8.49
C ALA A 209 -15.86 -8.31 6.99
N LEU A 210 -15.25 -7.21 6.57
CA LEU A 210 -15.05 -6.82 5.17
C LEU A 210 -13.88 -7.57 4.49
N TYR A 211 -13.54 -8.74 5.03
CA TYR A 211 -12.59 -9.66 4.45
C TYR A 211 -13.09 -11.10 4.54
N ILE A 212 -12.72 -11.91 3.56
CA ILE A 212 -13.05 -13.32 3.49
C ILE A 212 -11.80 -14.18 3.27
N PHE A 213 -11.94 -15.48 3.49
CA PHE A 213 -10.92 -16.48 3.19
C PHE A 213 -11.25 -17.23 1.89
N GLU A 214 -10.32 -18.06 1.44
CA GLU A 214 -10.38 -18.79 0.18
C GLU A 214 -11.68 -19.57 -0.02
N HIS A 215 -12.16 -20.29 1.01
CA HIS A 215 -13.39 -21.08 0.89
C HIS A 215 -14.62 -20.24 0.54
N ARG A 216 -14.81 -19.09 1.22
CA ARG A 216 -15.90 -18.15 0.90
C ARG A 216 -15.72 -17.51 -0.46
N MET A 217 -14.49 -17.27 -0.88
CA MET A 217 -14.20 -16.73 -2.21
C MET A 217 -14.61 -17.74 -3.30
N MET A 218 -14.33 -19.03 -3.08
CA MET A 218 -14.76 -20.10 -3.98
C MET A 218 -16.30 -20.23 -4.03
N GLU A 219 -16.99 -20.15 -2.90
CA GLU A 219 -18.47 -20.13 -2.87
C GLU A 219 -19.06 -18.98 -3.71
N ILE A 220 -18.45 -17.79 -3.66
CA ILE A 220 -18.88 -16.64 -4.49
C ILE A 220 -18.68 -16.95 -5.99
N ILE A 221 -17.57 -17.59 -6.33
CA ILE A 221 -17.21 -17.94 -7.72
C ILE A 221 -18.15 -19.00 -8.27
N GLU A 222 -18.51 -20.01 -7.48
CA GLU A 222 -19.48 -21.06 -7.85
C GLU A 222 -20.83 -20.45 -8.25
N GLY A 223 -21.24 -19.35 -7.60
CA GLY A 223 -22.46 -18.61 -7.94
C GLY A 223 -22.37 -17.72 -9.19
N ILE A 224 -21.27 -17.74 -9.94
CA ILE A 224 -21.11 -17.00 -11.20
C ILE A 224 -21.31 -17.96 -12.37
N GLU A 225 -22.33 -17.71 -13.19
CA GLU A 225 -22.61 -18.52 -14.38
C GLU A 225 -21.43 -18.48 -15.37
N GLY A 226 -21.05 -19.64 -15.91
CA GLY A 226 -19.96 -19.75 -16.89
C GLY A 226 -18.55 -19.50 -16.33
N ASN A 227 -18.35 -19.54 -15.01
CA ASN A 227 -17.01 -19.39 -14.42
C ASN A 227 -16.11 -20.61 -14.74
N ASP A 228 -14.86 -20.33 -15.07
CA ASP A 228 -13.81 -21.30 -15.38
C ASP A 228 -12.74 -21.40 -14.27
N ILE A 229 -12.90 -20.70 -13.15
CA ILE A 229 -11.99 -20.73 -12.00
C ILE A 229 -12.42 -21.90 -11.11
N LYS A 230 -11.68 -23.01 -11.14
CA LYS A 230 -12.00 -24.24 -10.39
C LYS A 230 -10.94 -24.63 -9.37
N THR A 231 -9.69 -24.20 -9.59
CA THR A 231 -8.55 -24.57 -8.74
C THR A 231 -8.05 -23.41 -7.88
N PRO A 232 -7.41 -23.68 -6.72
CA PRO A 232 -6.75 -22.65 -5.93
C PRO A 232 -5.70 -21.85 -6.72
N GLU A 233 -5.00 -22.49 -7.66
CA GLU A 233 -4.01 -21.84 -8.51
C GLU A 233 -4.65 -20.86 -9.50
N GLU A 234 -5.79 -21.22 -10.09
CA GLU A 234 -6.57 -20.31 -10.95
C GLU A 234 -7.15 -19.16 -10.14
N LEU A 235 -7.66 -19.43 -8.94
CA LEU A 235 -8.14 -18.41 -8.02
C LEU A 235 -7.01 -17.44 -7.66
N HIS A 236 -5.82 -17.95 -7.36
CA HIS A 236 -4.65 -17.13 -7.05
C HIS A 236 -4.33 -16.16 -8.21
N LYS A 237 -4.33 -16.65 -9.46
CA LYS A 237 -4.12 -15.80 -10.65
C LYS A 237 -5.22 -14.74 -10.82
N ALA A 238 -6.48 -15.13 -10.66
CA ALA A 238 -7.62 -14.20 -10.69
C ALA A 238 -7.49 -13.12 -9.61
N SER A 239 -7.06 -13.51 -8.42
CA SER A 239 -6.94 -12.65 -7.25
C SER A 239 -5.80 -11.65 -7.39
N LEU A 240 -4.66 -12.07 -7.97
CA LEU A 240 -3.58 -11.18 -8.37
C LEU A 240 -4.08 -10.14 -9.38
N PHE A 241 -4.84 -10.57 -10.39
CA PHE A 241 -5.44 -9.65 -11.36
C PHE A 241 -6.39 -8.64 -10.69
N LEU A 242 -7.33 -9.10 -9.85
CA LEU A 242 -8.28 -8.24 -9.14
C LEU A 242 -7.57 -7.24 -8.21
N SER A 243 -6.47 -7.65 -7.59
CA SER A 243 -5.64 -6.76 -6.76
C SER A 243 -4.87 -5.76 -7.60
N GLU A 244 -4.38 -6.16 -8.78
CA GLU A 244 -3.66 -5.28 -9.70
C GLU A 244 -4.57 -4.17 -10.24
N ILE A 245 -5.81 -4.50 -10.60
CA ILE A 245 -6.80 -3.50 -11.03
C ILE A 245 -7.41 -2.72 -9.85
N GLY A 246 -7.06 -3.03 -8.60
CA GLY A 246 -7.52 -2.29 -7.42
C GLY A 246 -8.98 -2.55 -7.01
N VAL A 247 -9.57 -3.68 -7.42
CA VAL A 247 -10.94 -4.07 -7.00
C VAL A 247 -10.95 -4.65 -5.59
N ILE A 248 -9.89 -5.38 -5.23
CA ILE A 248 -9.69 -5.94 -3.89
C ILE A 248 -8.28 -5.61 -3.41
N VAL A 249 -8.06 -5.73 -2.10
CA VAL A 249 -6.71 -5.99 -1.59
C VAL A 249 -6.58 -7.49 -1.38
N TYR A 250 -5.60 -8.10 -2.02
CA TYR A 250 -5.31 -9.52 -1.88
C TYR A 250 -4.01 -9.71 -1.10
N HIS A 251 -4.07 -10.41 0.02
CA HIS A 251 -2.91 -10.65 0.88
C HIS A 251 -2.72 -12.14 1.13
N ILE A 252 -1.50 -12.62 0.92
CA ILE A 252 -1.13 -14.03 1.15
C ILE A 252 -0.13 -14.08 2.30
N SER A 253 -0.33 -14.99 3.23
CA SER A 253 0.71 -15.42 4.17
C SER A 253 0.86 -16.94 4.11
N ASN A 254 1.88 -17.47 4.81
CA ASN A 254 2.20 -18.90 4.82
C ASN A 254 0.99 -19.81 5.09
N ASP A 255 0.07 -19.39 5.96
CA ASP A 255 -1.05 -20.24 6.40
C ASP A 255 -2.37 -20.01 5.65
N SER A 256 -2.58 -18.83 5.04
CA SER A 256 -3.84 -18.56 4.32
C SER A 256 -3.80 -17.30 3.44
N ALA A 257 -4.67 -17.30 2.43
CA ALA A 257 -5.04 -16.12 1.65
C ALA A 257 -6.18 -15.32 2.32
N MET A 258 -6.14 -14.00 2.18
CA MET A 258 -7.20 -13.07 2.63
C MET A 258 -7.61 -12.14 1.49
N TYR A 259 -8.91 -11.92 1.37
CA TYR A 259 -9.52 -11.09 0.34
C TYR A 259 -10.26 -9.94 1.00
N PHE A 260 -9.86 -8.70 0.74
CA PHE A 260 -10.50 -7.51 1.28
C PHE A 260 -11.25 -6.78 0.17
N PHE A 261 -12.59 -6.73 0.28
CA PHE A 261 -13.46 -6.15 -0.75
C PHE A 261 -13.67 -4.65 -0.60
N ASN A 262 -13.15 -4.06 0.48
CA ASN A 262 -13.19 -2.62 0.72
C ASN A 262 -11.80 -2.14 1.16
N PRO A 263 -10.97 -1.64 0.22
CA PRO A 263 -9.66 -1.08 0.55
C PRO A 263 -9.74 0.11 1.52
N SER A 264 -10.76 0.96 1.40
CA SER A 264 -11.00 2.11 2.29
C SER A 264 -11.20 1.66 3.74
N TRP A 265 -12.08 0.68 3.95
CA TRP A 265 -12.30 0.10 5.27
C TRP A 265 -11.04 -0.56 5.83
N LEU A 266 -10.28 -1.28 5.00
CA LEU A 266 -9.04 -1.91 5.45
C LEU A 266 -8.05 -0.85 5.92
N CYS A 267 -7.85 0.23 5.15
CA CYS A 267 -6.94 1.32 5.50
C CYS A 267 -7.35 1.97 6.83
N ASP A 268 -8.64 2.31 6.99
CA ASP A 268 -9.16 2.91 8.22
C ASP A 268 -9.06 1.95 9.41
N THR A 269 -9.34 0.66 9.18
CA THR A 269 -9.25 -0.37 10.22
C THR A 269 -7.82 -0.51 10.72
N LEU A 270 -6.85 -0.63 9.82
CA LEU A 270 -5.42 -0.65 10.17
C LEU A 270 -5.00 0.67 10.82
N GLY A 271 -5.60 1.80 10.40
CA GLY A 271 -5.36 3.14 10.90
C GLY A 271 -5.78 3.37 12.35
N LYS A 272 -6.73 2.59 12.88
CA LYS A 272 -7.21 2.73 14.26
C LYS A 272 -6.10 2.65 15.30
N ILE A 273 -5.02 1.91 15.04
CA ILE A 273 -3.85 1.86 15.94
C ILE A 273 -3.16 3.23 16.11
N PHE A 274 -3.29 4.11 15.11
CA PHE A 274 -2.67 5.43 15.08
C PHE A 274 -3.65 6.57 15.38
N THR A 275 -4.94 6.39 15.10
CA THR A 275 -5.94 7.46 15.16
C THR A 275 -6.89 7.37 16.35
N ASP A 276 -7.06 6.19 16.94
CA ASP A 276 -8.00 6.00 18.06
C ASP A 276 -7.32 6.36 19.39
N GLU A 277 -7.82 7.41 20.05
CA GLU A 277 -7.24 7.94 21.29
C GLU A 277 -7.30 6.93 22.44
N GLU A 278 -8.36 6.10 22.51
CA GLU A 278 -8.48 5.10 23.57
C GLU A 278 -7.48 3.97 23.38
N ILE A 279 -7.25 3.52 22.14
CA ILE A 279 -6.19 2.55 21.85
C ILE A 279 -4.82 3.16 22.18
N HIS A 280 -4.59 4.42 21.75
CA HIS A 280 -3.33 5.11 21.96
C HIS A 280 -3.00 5.30 23.45
N GLY A 281 -4.01 5.48 24.32
CA GLY A 281 -3.84 5.57 25.76
C GLY A 281 -3.23 4.32 26.43
N PHE A 282 -3.21 3.18 25.75
CA PHE A 282 -2.56 1.95 26.25
C PHE A 282 -1.17 1.70 25.67
N ILE A 283 -0.67 2.59 24.81
CA ILE A 283 0.68 2.57 24.28
C ILE A 283 1.58 3.30 25.26
N ASN A 284 2.59 2.60 25.78
CA ASN A 284 3.54 3.20 26.71
C ASN A 284 4.61 4.04 25.99
N ASN A 285 5.47 4.72 26.75
CA ASN A 285 6.56 5.54 26.22
C ASN A 285 7.60 4.74 25.40
N SER A 286 7.59 3.41 25.49
CA SER A 286 8.41 2.50 24.67
C SER A 286 7.69 2.03 23.41
N CYS A 287 6.55 2.64 23.06
CA CYS A 287 5.78 2.34 21.86
C CYS A 287 5.23 0.90 21.83
N VAL A 288 5.04 0.33 23.03
CA VAL A 288 4.48 -1.00 23.23
C VAL A 288 3.06 -0.89 23.76
N LEU A 289 2.13 -1.53 23.05
CA LEU A 289 0.74 -1.67 23.43
C LEU A 289 0.56 -2.90 24.34
N HIS A 290 -0.08 -2.70 25.49
CA HIS A 290 -0.46 -3.79 26.40
C HIS A 290 -1.84 -4.36 26.05
N LEU A 291 -1.88 -5.51 25.38
CA LEU A 291 -3.12 -6.12 24.87
C LEU A 291 -4.14 -6.41 25.97
N LYS A 292 -3.70 -6.93 27.13
CA LYS A 292 -4.60 -7.21 28.26
C LYS A 292 -5.27 -5.96 28.82
N LYS A 293 -4.55 -4.83 28.86
CA LYS A 293 -5.10 -3.57 29.38
C LYS A 293 -6.10 -2.97 28.39
N ALA A 294 -5.81 -3.12 27.10
CA ALA A 294 -6.66 -2.62 26.03
C ALA A 294 -7.82 -3.58 25.67
N ASP A 295 -7.88 -4.79 26.21
CA ASP A 295 -8.85 -5.84 25.82
C ASP A 295 -10.30 -5.34 25.78
N ARG A 296 -10.71 -4.55 26.79
CA ARG A 296 -12.06 -3.95 26.83
C ARG A 296 -12.32 -3.01 25.66
N VAL A 297 -11.35 -2.15 25.33
CA VAL A 297 -11.44 -1.20 24.22
C VAL A 297 -11.45 -1.94 22.89
N PHE A 298 -10.58 -2.94 22.72
CA PHE A 298 -10.55 -3.76 21.50
C PHE A 298 -11.84 -4.55 21.31
N LYS A 299 -12.42 -5.14 22.37
CA LYS A 299 -13.72 -5.82 22.30
C LYS A 299 -14.87 -4.86 22.00
N ARG A 300 -14.80 -3.60 22.45
CA ARG A 300 -15.85 -2.61 22.12
C ARG A 300 -15.75 -2.16 20.66
N ILE A 301 -14.53 -1.89 20.17
CA ILE A 301 -14.28 -1.36 18.82
C ILE A 301 -14.41 -2.45 17.74
N PHE A 302 -13.86 -3.65 18.01
CA PHE A 302 -13.78 -4.75 17.03
C PHE A 302 -14.74 -5.91 17.37
N LYS A 303 -15.46 -5.85 18.49
CA LYS A 303 -16.39 -6.92 18.92
C LYS A 303 -15.69 -8.27 18.94
N GLU A 304 -16.31 -9.28 18.33
CA GLU A 304 -15.80 -10.66 18.24
C GLU A 304 -14.54 -10.78 17.35
N THR A 305 -14.21 -9.73 16.59
CA THR A 305 -13.08 -9.72 15.64
C THR A 305 -11.79 -9.09 16.20
N SER A 306 -11.73 -8.81 17.50
CA SER A 306 -10.55 -8.19 18.14
C SER A 306 -9.25 -8.99 17.91
N TRP A 307 -9.31 -10.32 18.00
CA TRP A 307 -8.16 -11.19 17.73
C TRP A 307 -7.73 -11.15 16.26
N CYS A 308 -8.68 -10.98 15.34
CA CYS A 308 -8.39 -10.82 13.92
C CYS A 308 -7.62 -9.54 13.66
N TYR A 309 -7.97 -8.45 14.35
CA TYR A 309 -7.31 -7.16 14.15
C TYR A 309 -5.82 -7.19 14.48
N ILE A 310 -5.41 -7.83 15.57
CA ILE A 310 -3.98 -7.97 15.88
C ILE A 310 -3.25 -8.79 14.80
N LYS A 311 -3.86 -9.88 14.32
CA LYS A 311 -3.30 -10.67 13.22
C LYS A 311 -3.21 -9.86 11.91
N LEU A 312 -4.14 -8.93 11.67
CA LEU A 312 -4.07 -8.01 10.53
C LEU A 312 -2.85 -7.08 10.67
N LEU A 313 -2.66 -6.43 11.82
CA LEU A 313 -1.50 -5.56 12.05
C LEU A 313 -0.16 -6.31 11.86
N GLU A 314 -0.09 -7.57 12.31
CA GLU A 314 1.07 -8.43 12.10
C GLU A 314 1.27 -8.77 10.61
N ARG A 315 0.21 -9.16 9.90
CA ARG A 315 0.27 -9.50 8.46
C ARG A 315 0.72 -8.33 7.60
N PHE A 316 0.23 -7.13 7.87
CA PHE A 316 0.60 -5.92 7.13
C PHE A 316 1.94 -5.33 7.61
N GLU A 317 2.68 -6.05 8.47
CA GLU A 317 3.97 -5.62 9.03
C GLU A 317 3.89 -4.20 9.67
N ILE A 318 2.76 -3.89 10.31
CA ILE A 318 2.53 -2.61 11.01
C ILE A 318 2.94 -2.72 12.48
N ALA A 319 2.66 -3.87 13.09
CA ALA A 319 2.97 -4.15 14.48
C ALA A 319 3.43 -5.61 14.63
N MET A 320 4.12 -5.92 15.72
CA MET A 320 4.55 -7.29 16.01
C MET A 320 4.42 -7.63 17.49
N LYS A 321 4.08 -8.88 17.81
CA LYS A 321 4.09 -9.32 19.20
C LYS A 321 5.52 -9.49 19.69
N LEU A 322 5.81 -8.94 20.87
CA LEU A 322 7.05 -9.20 21.62
C LEU A 322 6.87 -10.35 22.61
N LYS A 323 5.66 -10.46 23.18
CA LYS A 323 5.21 -11.48 24.12
C LYS A 323 3.70 -11.67 23.92
N LYS A 324 3.11 -12.66 24.59
CA LYS A 324 1.66 -12.95 24.53
C LYS A 324 0.77 -11.71 24.68
N ASP A 325 1.15 -10.75 25.53
CA ASP A 325 0.34 -9.58 25.87
C ASP A 325 0.96 -8.24 25.46
N LEU A 326 2.06 -8.24 24.70
CA LEU A 326 2.82 -7.03 24.35
C LEU A 326 2.98 -6.93 22.83
N LEU A 327 2.52 -5.82 22.25
CA LEU A 327 2.59 -5.54 20.82
C LEU A 327 3.45 -4.30 20.58
N LEU A 328 4.54 -4.44 19.84
CA LEU A 328 5.40 -3.34 19.40
C LEU A 328 4.85 -2.70 18.12
N ILE A 329 4.84 -1.37 18.07
CA ILE A 329 4.46 -0.60 16.86
C ILE A 329 5.69 0.21 16.43
N PRO A 330 6.52 -0.30 15.49
CA PRO A 330 7.82 0.31 15.19
C PRO A 330 7.74 1.74 14.68
N SER A 331 6.67 2.09 13.95
CA SER A 331 6.51 3.44 13.38
C SER A 331 6.27 4.53 14.43
N LEU A 332 6.01 4.15 15.68
CA LEU A 332 5.89 5.08 16.80
C LEU A 332 7.20 5.27 17.56
N LEU A 333 8.24 4.49 17.25
CA LEU A 333 9.53 4.57 17.94
C LEU A 333 10.16 5.97 17.77
N PRO A 334 10.85 6.47 18.80
CA PRO A 334 11.54 7.74 18.72
C PRO A 334 12.63 7.69 17.65
N THR A 335 12.81 8.80 16.94
CA THR A 335 13.89 8.97 15.96
C THR A 335 15.26 9.17 16.62
N GLU A 336 15.28 9.57 17.89
CA GLU A 336 16.52 9.74 18.65
C GLU A 336 16.98 8.42 19.27
N PRO A 337 18.29 8.12 19.22
CA PRO A 337 18.82 6.89 19.80
C PRO A 337 18.66 6.90 21.33
N LEU A 338 18.11 5.81 21.87
CA LEU A 338 17.91 5.64 23.32
C LEU A 338 19.22 5.41 24.10
N GLY A 339 20.37 5.34 23.43
CA GLY A 339 21.68 5.19 24.06
C GLY A 339 22.82 4.92 23.07
N LYS A 340 24.06 4.88 23.57
CA LYS A 340 25.23 4.42 22.82
C LYS A 340 25.41 2.93 23.06
N TYR A 341 25.33 2.11 22.01
CA TYR A 341 25.66 0.68 22.10
C TYR A 341 27.18 0.51 22.02
N MET A 342 27.77 -0.04 23.08
CA MET A 342 29.18 -0.46 23.15
C MET A 342 29.17 -1.98 23.38
N ASP A 343 30.01 -2.73 22.67
CA ASP A 343 30.18 -4.15 23.02
C ASP A 343 30.92 -4.31 24.36
N SER A 344 30.93 -5.53 24.91
CA SER A 344 31.55 -5.85 26.21
C SER A 344 33.08 -5.68 26.23
N GLU A 345 33.73 -5.52 25.08
CA GLU A 345 35.19 -5.31 24.93
C GLU A 345 35.53 -3.87 24.48
N GLY A 346 34.55 -2.98 24.33
CA GLY A 346 34.74 -1.65 23.76
C GLY A 346 35.09 -1.63 22.26
N LYS A 347 35.01 -2.78 21.57
CA LYS A 347 35.16 -2.85 20.12
C LYS A 347 33.83 -2.53 19.45
N ARG A 348 33.89 -2.13 18.18
CA ARG A 348 32.69 -1.87 17.38
C ARG A 348 32.91 -2.44 16.00
N VAL A 349 32.29 -3.59 15.74
CA VAL A 349 32.15 -4.09 14.38
C VAL A 349 31.06 -3.26 13.70
N SER A 350 31.43 -2.49 12.68
CA SER A 350 30.50 -1.68 11.89
C SER A 350 30.46 -2.15 10.45
N HIS A 351 29.26 -2.22 9.88
CA HIS A 351 29.03 -2.47 8.46
C HIS A 351 28.27 -1.29 7.88
N LEU A 352 28.80 -0.69 6.81
CA LEU A 352 28.18 0.46 6.15
C LEU A 352 27.44 0.00 4.89
N TYR A 353 26.11 0.13 4.90
CA TYR A 353 25.28 -0.08 3.72
C TYR A 353 25.07 1.23 2.99
N LYS A 354 25.68 1.39 1.81
CA LYS A 354 25.49 2.57 0.97
C LYS A 354 24.29 2.36 0.05
N MET A 355 23.15 2.94 0.42
CA MET A 355 21.93 2.93 -0.39
C MET A 355 21.76 4.29 -1.09
N SER A 356 21.26 4.29 -2.33
CA SER A 356 20.94 5.55 -3.04
C SER A 356 19.83 6.33 -2.33
N TYR A 357 18.93 5.61 -1.63
CA TYR A 357 17.95 6.16 -0.71
C TYR A 357 17.46 5.11 0.29
N ILE A 358 16.76 5.55 1.34
CA ILE A 358 16.12 4.71 2.34
C ILE A 358 14.61 5.03 2.33
N PRO A 359 13.72 4.07 2.01
CA PRO A 359 12.28 4.26 2.11
C PRO A 359 11.83 4.59 3.55
N ASP A 360 10.78 5.40 3.71
CA ASP A 360 10.28 5.85 5.03
C ASP A 360 10.00 4.68 6.01
N ASN A 361 9.46 3.56 5.52
CA ASN A 361 9.13 2.40 6.36
C ASN A 361 10.25 1.35 6.46
N PHE A 362 11.43 1.60 5.88
CA PHE A 362 12.51 0.62 5.83
C PHE A 362 12.88 0.09 7.22
N TRP A 363 13.07 1.00 8.18
CA TRP A 363 13.44 0.62 9.55
C TRP A 363 12.33 -0.11 10.27
N ASN A 364 11.06 0.26 10.04
CA ASN A 364 9.92 -0.43 10.62
C ASN A 364 9.90 -1.91 10.20
N TYR A 365 10.06 -2.16 8.91
CA TYR A 365 10.12 -3.53 8.38
C TYR A 365 11.39 -4.28 8.80
N LEU A 366 12.53 -3.59 8.83
CA LEU A 366 13.79 -4.21 9.26
C LEU A 366 13.70 -4.68 10.71
N ILE A 367 13.17 -3.85 11.61
CA ILE A 367 12.96 -4.22 13.03
C ILE A 367 12.08 -5.46 13.12
N ILE A 368 10.92 -5.45 12.47
CA ILE A 368 9.98 -6.58 12.48
C ILE A 368 10.66 -7.86 11.98
N ARG A 369 11.32 -7.79 10.83
CA ARG A 369 11.93 -8.96 10.19
C ARG A 369 13.12 -9.50 10.97
N ILE A 370 13.97 -8.63 11.53
CA ILE A 370 15.08 -9.06 12.39
C ILE A 370 14.52 -9.76 13.62
N MET A 371 13.55 -9.16 14.31
CA MET A 371 13.00 -9.74 15.53
C MET A 371 12.31 -11.09 15.27
N LEU A 372 11.51 -11.21 14.21
CA LEU A 372 10.93 -12.48 13.78
C LEU A 372 11.99 -13.52 13.42
N SER A 373 13.11 -13.10 12.83
CA SER A 373 14.21 -14.01 12.51
C SER A 373 14.94 -14.49 13.78
N MET A 374 15.13 -13.62 14.78
CA MET A 374 15.79 -13.95 16.04
C MET A 374 14.99 -14.97 16.85
N GLU A 375 13.66 -14.88 16.86
CA GLU A 375 12.79 -15.90 17.45
C GLU A 375 12.97 -17.27 16.75
N ARG A 376 13.04 -17.29 15.42
CA ARG A 376 13.31 -18.53 14.69
C ARG A 376 14.69 -19.12 15.01
N PHE A 377 15.71 -18.26 15.21
CA PHE A 377 17.05 -18.72 15.59
C PHE A 377 17.08 -19.26 17.02
N SER A 378 16.38 -18.63 17.97
CA SER A 378 16.31 -19.14 19.34
C SER A 378 15.57 -20.49 19.40
N GLU A 379 14.49 -20.65 18.63
CA GLU A 379 13.76 -21.92 18.50
C GLU A 379 14.59 -23.02 17.83
N LYS A 380 15.31 -22.70 16.73
CA LYS A 380 16.22 -23.65 16.07
C LYS A 380 17.38 -24.05 16.98
N ASN A 381 17.96 -23.12 17.72
CA ASN A 381 19.01 -23.42 18.70
C ASN A 381 18.47 -24.27 19.86
N ALA A 382 17.21 -24.08 20.27
CA ALA A 382 16.54 -24.96 21.23
C ALA A 382 16.25 -26.37 20.68
N LEU A 383 15.98 -26.50 19.37
CA LEU A 383 15.85 -27.79 18.69
C LEU A 383 17.20 -28.50 18.52
N ILE A 384 18.27 -27.75 18.24
CA ILE A 384 19.64 -28.26 18.17
C ILE A 384 20.11 -28.68 19.58
N SER A 385 19.78 -27.92 20.63
CA SER A 385 20.09 -28.30 22.02
C SER A 385 19.27 -29.48 22.52
N ARG A 386 18.02 -29.65 22.05
CA ARG A 386 17.20 -30.85 22.30
C ARG A 386 17.74 -32.08 21.55
N LYS A 387 18.22 -31.94 20.31
CA LYS A 387 18.88 -33.05 19.60
C LYS A 387 20.24 -33.40 20.20
N SER A 388 21.02 -32.43 20.67
CA SER A 388 22.30 -32.70 21.34
C SER A 388 22.11 -33.31 22.73
N SER A 389 21.06 -32.93 23.48
CA SER A 389 20.71 -33.59 24.75
C SER A 389 20.14 -35.01 24.56
N LEU A 390 19.43 -35.28 23.46
CA LEU A 390 19.01 -36.64 23.09
C LEU A 390 20.18 -37.53 22.63
N LEU A 391 21.22 -36.95 22.03
CA LEU A 391 22.46 -37.66 21.67
C LEU A 391 23.35 -37.90 22.90
N ASN A 392 23.38 -36.98 23.87
CA ASN A 392 24.11 -37.17 25.13
C ASN A 392 23.44 -38.18 26.07
N ASN A 393 22.10 -38.31 26.06
CA ASN A 393 21.39 -39.32 26.86
C ASN A 393 21.49 -40.75 26.31
N ARG A 394 22.04 -40.96 25.10
CA ARG A 394 22.35 -42.31 24.58
C ARG A 394 23.77 -42.77 24.85
N GLN A 395 24.65 -41.92 25.39
CA GLN A 395 26.03 -42.30 25.72
C GLN A 395 26.27 -42.60 27.22
N GLN A 396 25.26 -42.42 28.09
CA GLN A 396 25.40 -42.68 29.53
C GLN A 396 24.87 -44.04 30.02
N SER A 397 24.47 -44.95 29.11
CA SER A 397 23.88 -46.25 29.49
C SER A 397 24.68 -47.47 29.05
N GLN A 398 26.01 -47.39 28.94
CA GLN A 398 26.86 -48.59 28.94
C GLN A 398 28.20 -48.33 29.63
N ARG A 399 28.59 -49.32 30.46
CA ARG A 399 29.89 -49.52 31.15
C ARG A 399 30.01 -49.02 32.59
N TYR A 400 29.35 -49.78 33.47
CA TYR A 400 30.06 -50.33 34.63
C TYR A 400 30.84 -51.59 34.20
N VAL A 401 31.86 -51.90 34.99
CA VAL A 401 32.49 -53.21 35.25
C VAL A 401 34.00 -53.27 34.94
N PHE A 402 34.73 -53.33 36.07
CA PHE A 402 36.16 -53.53 36.37
C PHE A 402 37.14 -52.38 36.19
#